data_AF-A0A2T5G5D0-F1
#
_entry.id   AF-A0A2T5G5D0-F1
#
_cell.length_a   1.000
_cell.length_b   1.000
_cell.length_c   1.000
_cell.angle_alpha   90.00
_cell.angle_beta   90.00
_cell.angle_gamma   90.00
#
_symmetry.space_group_name_H-M   'P 1'
#
loop_
_entity.id
_entity.type
_entity.pdbx_description
1 polymer ?
#
loop_
_entity_poly.entity_id
_entity_poly.type
_entity_poly.pdbx_seq_one_letter_code
_entity_poly.pdbx_strand_id
1 'polypeptide(L)'
;MTYFKKPSFTCETVLYLGKKAEGVYTDPRNSKFIAASEDFLKEVARQDPSLPSVQDLRRMVDASPVNETSVKFTVTAQNSDLAQKACTAVANAYLSRAKDEVERSLGNLESTKQALVNLQTAVASSLERNRQALHNLEASGSGGLERELALARLSEYVLREEALLLDLANRIQDIDLKLGGVVRPEVLETSPPLSASSRRPEVYAGAGAIFGFFLGVFLALAVEIRRYLEA
;
A
#
# COMPACT_ATOMS: atom_id res chain seq x y z
N MET A 1 -17.56 -12.65 43.40
CA MET A 1 -17.02 -13.45 42.29
C MET A 1 -16.20 -12.53 41.40
N THR A 2 -14.87 -12.63 41.51
CA THR A 2 -13.92 -11.84 40.71
C THR A 2 -13.88 -12.44 39.31
N TYR A 3 -14.38 -11.72 38.30
CA TYR A 3 -14.26 -12.10 36.90
C TYR A 3 -12.77 -12.09 36.51
N PHE A 4 -12.11 -13.25 36.55
CA PHE A 4 -10.78 -13.43 35.98
C PHE A 4 -10.86 -13.26 34.46
N LYS A 5 -10.48 -12.08 33.98
CA LYS A 5 -10.34 -11.81 32.55
C LYS A 5 -9.20 -12.68 32.03
N LYS A 6 -9.46 -13.49 31.00
CA LYS A 6 -8.43 -14.36 30.39
C LYS A 6 -7.23 -13.51 29.95
N PRO A 7 -5.99 -14.01 30.12
CA PRO A 7 -4.79 -13.31 29.67
C PRO A 7 -4.86 -13.04 28.17
N SER A 8 -4.28 -11.92 27.75
CA SER A 8 -4.26 -11.47 26.35
C SER A 8 -2.84 -11.10 25.98
N PHE A 9 -2.30 -11.78 24.98
CA PHE A 9 -0.97 -11.59 24.42
C PHE A 9 -1.08 -10.80 23.12
N THR A 10 -0.12 -9.92 22.88
CA THR A 10 -0.09 -9.05 21.70
C THR A 10 1.24 -9.21 20.99
N CYS A 11 1.18 -9.53 19.69
CA CYS A 11 2.32 -9.50 18.77
C CYS A 11 2.17 -8.29 17.85
N GLU A 12 3.29 -7.63 17.56
CA GLU A 12 3.36 -6.52 16.61
C GLU A 12 4.40 -6.82 15.53
N THR A 13 4.04 -6.58 14.27
CA THR A 13 4.95 -6.64 13.12
C THR A 13 4.85 -5.35 12.33
N VAL A 14 6.00 -4.76 12.00
CA VAL A 14 6.09 -3.59 11.11
C VAL A 14 6.66 -4.02 9.77
N LEU A 15 5.92 -3.75 8.70
CA LEU A 15 6.35 -3.98 7.33
C LEU A 15 6.68 -2.66 6.63
N TYR A 16 7.79 -2.64 5.92
CA TYR A 16 8.10 -1.64 4.91
C TYR A 16 7.50 -2.08 3.57
N LEU A 17 6.84 -1.17 2.88
CA LEU A 17 6.09 -1.43 1.64
C LEU A 17 6.77 -0.86 0.39
N GLY A 18 7.96 -0.27 0.51
CA GLY A 18 8.67 0.37 -0.61
C GLY A 18 8.44 1.88 -0.70
N LYS A 19 8.91 2.50 -1.79
CA LYS A 19 8.66 3.91 -2.10
C LYS A 19 7.32 4.09 -2.79
N LYS A 20 6.60 5.14 -2.38
CA LYS A 20 5.34 5.72 -2.89
C LYS A 20 4.30 4.70 -3.41
N ALA A 21 3.19 4.64 -2.69
CA ALA A 21 2.00 3.84 -2.98
C ALA A 21 1.48 3.99 -4.43
N GLU A 22 1.76 3.02 -5.28
CA GLU A 22 1.08 2.85 -6.58
C GLU A 22 0.06 1.71 -6.57
N GLY A 23 0.06 0.90 -5.51
CA GLY A 23 -0.70 -0.35 -5.41
C GLY A 23 -1.55 -0.46 -4.16
N VAL A 24 -2.48 -1.41 -4.16
CA VAL A 24 -3.41 -1.65 -3.06
C VAL A 24 -2.66 -2.12 -1.81
N TYR A 25 -1.72 -3.05 -1.96
CA TYR A 25 -0.91 -3.60 -0.86
C TYR A 25 0.35 -2.80 -0.58
N THR A 26 0.72 -1.86 -1.44
CA THR A 26 1.87 -0.95 -1.23
C THR A 26 1.46 0.40 -0.63
N ASP A 27 0.16 0.64 -0.44
CA ASP A 27 -0.38 1.81 0.28
C ASP A 27 -0.73 1.48 1.74
N PRO A 28 0.01 2.01 2.73
CA PRO A 28 -0.31 1.81 4.15
C PRO A 28 -1.72 2.26 4.53
N ARG A 29 -2.35 3.18 3.80
CA ARG A 29 -3.71 3.68 4.09
C ARG A 29 -4.78 2.62 3.84
N ASN A 30 -4.51 1.66 2.95
CA ASN A 30 -5.43 0.56 2.64
C ASN A 30 -5.32 -0.60 3.64
N SER A 31 -4.23 -0.65 4.41
CA SER A 31 -3.91 -1.79 5.29
C SER A 31 -5.04 -2.22 6.21
N LYS A 32 -5.74 -1.27 6.83
CA LYS A 32 -6.87 -1.55 7.73
C LYS A 32 -8.03 -2.24 7.02
N PHE A 33 -8.36 -1.81 5.81
CA PHE A 33 -9.43 -2.41 5.02
C PHE A 33 -9.04 -3.80 4.53
N ILE A 34 -7.79 -3.97 4.08
CA ILE A 34 -7.26 -5.25 3.62
C ILE A 34 -7.22 -6.26 4.76
N ALA A 35 -6.65 -5.89 5.91
CA ALA A 35 -6.51 -6.75 7.08
C ALA A 35 -7.86 -7.22 7.65
N ALA A 36 -8.92 -6.41 7.47
CA ALA A 36 -10.27 -6.76 7.88
C ALA A 36 -11.09 -7.48 6.79
N SER A 37 -10.55 -7.63 5.57
CA SER A 37 -11.26 -8.24 4.45
C SER A 37 -11.31 -9.76 4.57
N GLU A 38 -12.44 -10.34 4.17
CA GLU A 38 -12.64 -11.79 4.25
C GLU A 38 -11.67 -12.55 3.33
N ASP A 39 -11.39 -12.00 2.14
CA ASP A 39 -10.51 -12.65 1.16
C ASP A 39 -9.07 -12.73 1.66
N PHE A 40 -8.55 -11.64 2.24
CA PHE A 40 -7.22 -11.64 2.85
C PHE A 40 -7.16 -12.62 4.03
N LEU A 41 -8.16 -12.62 4.91
CA LEU A 41 -8.17 -13.50 6.08
C LEU A 41 -8.34 -14.98 5.71
N LYS A 42 -9.07 -15.30 4.63
CA LYS A 42 -9.10 -16.66 4.06
C LYS A 42 -7.73 -17.09 3.56
N GLU A 43 -6.98 -16.19 2.94
CA GLU A 43 -5.61 -16.46 2.51
C GLU A 43 -4.68 -16.72 3.70
N VAL A 44 -4.76 -15.87 4.74
CA VAL A 44 -4.01 -16.06 6.00
C VAL A 44 -4.32 -17.43 6.62
N ALA A 45 -5.60 -17.81 6.73
CA ALA A 45 -6.00 -19.11 7.27
C ALA A 45 -5.58 -20.31 6.40
N ARG A 46 -5.41 -20.13 5.08
CA ARG A 46 -4.89 -21.17 4.18
C ARG A 46 -3.40 -21.42 4.36
N GLN A 47 -2.63 -20.40 4.77
CA GLN A 47 -1.19 -20.55 4.99
C GLN A 47 -0.89 -21.41 6.22
N ASP A 48 -1.74 -21.36 7.24
CA ASP A 48 -1.61 -22.18 8.45
C ASP A 48 -2.98 -22.68 8.93
N PRO A 49 -3.30 -23.97 8.72
CA PRO A 49 -4.57 -24.58 9.14
C PRO A 49 -4.80 -24.59 10.67
N SER A 50 -3.77 -24.32 11.48
CA SER A 50 -3.90 -24.23 12.94
C SER A 50 -4.48 -22.88 13.40
N LEU A 51 -4.62 -21.92 12.48
CA LEU A 51 -5.22 -20.62 12.74
C LEU A 51 -6.74 -20.73 12.93
N PRO A 52 -7.33 -19.80 13.69
CA PRO A 52 -8.75 -19.83 13.99
C PRO A 52 -9.58 -19.40 12.77
N SER A 53 -10.90 -19.45 12.92
CA SER A 53 -11.82 -19.07 11.84
C SER A 53 -11.57 -17.63 11.34
N VAL A 54 -11.96 -17.35 10.10
CA VAL A 54 -11.86 -15.99 9.52
C VAL A 54 -12.54 -14.94 10.40
N GLN A 55 -13.67 -15.29 11.04
CA GLN A 55 -14.39 -14.38 11.92
C GLN A 55 -13.61 -14.07 13.21
N ASP A 56 -12.87 -15.04 13.73
CA ASP A 56 -12.03 -14.85 14.92
C ASP A 56 -10.76 -14.08 14.56
N LEU A 57 -10.10 -14.43 13.45
CA LEU A 57 -8.95 -13.67 12.93
C LEU A 57 -9.29 -12.19 12.75
N ARG A 58 -10.48 -11.87 12.19
CA ARG A 58 -10.95 -10.49 12.02
C ARG A 58 -11.04 -9.70 13.33
N ARG A 59 -11.27 -10.37 14.46
CA ARG A 59 -11.32 -9.74 15.80
C ARG A 59 -9.94 -9.63 16.45
N MET A 60 -8.98 -10.43 15.99
CA MET A 60 -7.63 -10.52 16.55
C MET A 60 -6.66 -9.56 15.88
N VAL A 61 -6.83 -9.31 14.58
CA VAL A 61 -5.91 -8.54 13.74
C VAL A 61 -6.37 -7.10 13.61
N ASP A 62 -5.47 -6.16 13.88
CA ASP A 62 -5.61 -4.75 13.54
C ASP A 62 -4.41 -4.32 12.68
N ALA A 63 -4.63 -3.33 11.83
CA ALA A 63 -3.60 -2.78 10.95
C ALA A 63 -3.68 -1.26 10.93
N SER A 64 -2.52 -0.62 11.01
CA SER A 64 -2.40 0.85 11.03
C SER A 64 -1.19 1.32 10.24
N PRO A 65 -1.30 2.44 9.49
CA PRO A 65 -0.15 3.05 8.86
C PRO A 65 0.79 3.62 9.93
N VAL A 66 2.10 3.35 9.80
CA VAL A 66 3.15 3.98 10.64
C VAL A 66 3.58 5.30 10.00
N ASN A 67 3.74 5.28 8.68
CA ASN A 67 4.08 6.43 7.83
C ASN A 67 3.58 6.15 6.40
N GLU A 68 4.04 6.92 5.40
CA GLU A 68 3.63 6.76 4.00
C GLU A 68 4.13 5.48 3.32
N THR A 69 5.08 4.76 3.92
CA THR A 69 5.76 3.60 3.34
C THR A 69 5.75 2.38 4.23
N SER A 70 5.10 2.42 5.40
CA SER A 70 5.17 1.35 6.39
C SER A 70 3.84 1.15 7.11
N VAL A 71 3.54 -0.10 7.41
CA VAL A 71 2.33 -0.55 8.09
C VAL A 71 2.70 -1.37 9.32
N LYS A 72 1.95 -1.19 10.40
CA LYS A 72 2.03 -2.03 11.59
C LYS A 72 0.79 -2.92 11.68
N PHE A 73 1.04 -4.21 11.83
CA PHE A 73 0.04 -5.21 12.20
C PHE A 73 0.14 -5.49 13.70
N THR A 74 -0.99 -5.47 14.37
CA THR A 74 -1.11 -5.81 15.78
C THR A 74 -2.07 -6.99 15.89
N VAL A 75 -1.61 -8.10 16.45
CA VAL A 75 -2.41 -9.32 16.64
C VAL A 75 -2.56 -9.62 18.11
N THR A 76 -3.80 -9.76 18.56
CA THR A 76 -4.15 -10.02 19.97
C THR A 76 -4.82 -11.37 20.13
N ALA A 77 -4.27 -12.24 20.98
CA ALA A 77 -4.80 -13.59 21.22
C ALA A 77 -4.73 -13.99 22.70
N GLN A 78 -5.49 -15.02 23.08
CA GLN A 78 -5.46 -15.57 24.45
C GLN A 78 -4.24 -16.46 24.73
N ASN A 79 -3.55 -16.92 23.68
CA ASN A 79 -2.37 -17.77 23.74
C ASN A 79 -1.23 -17.07 23.00
N SER A 80 -0.05 -17.03 23.63
CA SER A 80 1.21 -16.50 23.06
C SER A 80 1.56 -17.16 21.72
N ASP A 81 1.48 -18.49 21.63
CA ASP A 81 1.78 -19.25 20.40
C ASP A 81 0.80 -18.86 19.28
N LEU A 82 -0.48 -18.72 19.62
CA LEU A 82 -1.50 -18.30 18.67
C LEU A 82 -1.28 -16.85 18.20
N ALA A 83 -0.93 -15.94 19.10
CA ALA A 83 -0.63 -14.56 18.76
C ALA A 83 0.56 -14.50 17.78
N GLN A 84 1.64 -15.23 18.06
CA GLN A 84 2.82 -15.27 17.20
C GLN A 84 2.53 -15.89 15.83
N LYS A 85 1.83 -17.03 15.77
CA LYS A 85 1.47 -17.70 14.51
C LYS A 85 0.58 -16.82 13.64
N ALA A 86 -0.47 -16.26 14.20
CA ALA A 86 -1.38 -15.38 13.46
C ALA A 86 -0.68 -14.10 12.99
N CYS A 87 0.16 -13.49 13.83
CA CYS A 87 0.98 -12.32 13.48
C CYS A 87 1.94 -12.61 12.32
N THR A 88 2.65 -13.74 12.38
CA THR A 88 3.57 -14.19 11.33
C THR A 88 2.83 -14.48 10.03
N ALA A 89 1.69 -15.16 10.08
CA ALA A 89 0.89 -15.48 8.89
C ALA A 89 0.30 -14.22 8.24
N VAL A 90 -0.22 -13.28 9.03
CA VAL A 90 -0.71 -11.98 8.52
C VAL A 90 0.42 -11.21 7.85
N ALA A 91 1.57 -11.11 8.50
CA ALA A 91 2.73 -10.42 7.96
C ALA A 91 3.21 -11.04 6.65
N ASN A 92 3.33 -12.37 6.59
CA ASN A 92 3.77 -13.09 5.39
C ASN A 92 2.77 -12.98 4.24
N ALA A 93 1.48 -13.14 4.50
CA ALA A 93 0.44 -12.98 3.49
C ALA A 93 0.46 -11.56 2.90
N TYR A 94 0.50 -10.54 3.75
CA TYR A 94 0.51 -9.15 3.29
C TYR A 94 1.80 -8.83 2.52
N LEU A 95 2.94 -9.25 3.04
CA LEU A 95 4.24 -9.04 2.40
C LEU A 95 4.32 -9.71 1.04
N SER A 96 3.81 -10.95 0.91
CA SER A 96 3.78 -11.66 -0.37
C SER A 96 3.01 -10.88 -1.42
N ARG A 97 1.80 -10.39 -1.07
CA ARG A 97 0.97 -9.60 -1.98
C ARG A 97 1.61 -8.27 -2.36
N ALA A 98 2.22 -7.58 -1.39
CA ALA A 98 2.95 -6.35 -1.66
C ALA A 98 4.14 -6.58 -2.60
N LYS A 99 4.91 -7.66 -2.40
CA LYS A 99 6.01 -8.04 -3.30
C LYS A 99 5.51 -8.36 -4.69
N ASP A 100 4.47 -9.18 -4.83
CA ASP A 100 3.90 -9.55 -6.13
C ASP A 100 3.41 -8.32 -6.90
N GLU A 101 2.85 -7.33 -6.20
CA GLU A 101 2.39 -6.09 -6.81
C GLU A 101 3.56 -5.22 -7.30
N VAL A 102 4.64 -5.12 -6.52
CA VAL A 102 5.87 -4.43 -6.94
C VAL A 102 6.52 -5.13 -8.14
N GLU A 103 6.66 -6.45 -8.13
CA GLU A 103 7.22 -7.20 -9.26
C GLU A 103 6.37 -7.07 -10.53
N ARG A 104 5.04 -7.07 -10.40
CA ARG A 104 4.14 -6.80 -11.55
C ARG A 104 4.34 -5.40 -12.11
N SER A 105 4.46 -4.38 -11.24
CA SER A 105 4.72 -3.01 -11.68
C SER A 105 6.07 -2.90 -12.40
N LEU A 106 7.12 -3.51 -11.85
CA LEU A 106 8.44 -3.58 -12.47
C LEU A 106 8.39 -4.24 -13.85
N GLY A 107 7.74 -5.41 -13.97
CA GLY A 107 7.60 -6.10 -15.26
C GLY A 107 6.82 -5.28 -16.30
N ASN A 108 5.80 -4.53 -15.87
CA ASN A 108 5.06 -3.62 -16.75
C ASN A 108 5.93 -2.44 -17.22
N LEU A 109 6.74 -1.87 -16.34
CA LEU A 109 7.69 -0.80 -16.68
C LEU A 109 8.76 -1.29 -17.65
N GLU A 110 9.34 -2.46 -17.43
CA GLU A 110 10.31 -3.08 -18.35
C GLU A 110 9.69 -3.36 -19.72
N SER A 111 8.47 -3.92 -19.75
CA SER A 111 7.74 -4.15 -21.01
C SER A 111 7.46 -2.84 -21.76
N THR A 112 7.04 -1.81 -21.04
CA THR A 112 6.78 -0.48 -21.61
C THR A 112 8.07 0.14 -22.15
N LYS A 113 9.19 0.05 -21.41
CA LYS A 113 10.50 0.50 -21.88
C LYS A 113 10.88 -0.20 -23.18
N GLN A 114 10.75 -1.52 -23.26
CA GLN A 114 11.09 -2.26 -24.47
C GLN A 114 10.24 -1.84 -25.67
N ALA A 115 8.94 -1.60 -25.46
CA ALA A 115 8.05 -1.08 -26.50
C ALA A 115 8.49 0.30 -27.01
N LEU A 116 8.89 1.21 -26.10
CA LEU A 116 9.39 2.54 -26.45
C LEU A 116 10.73 2.47 -27.21
N VAL A 117 11.65 1.59 -26.80
CA VAL A 117 12.93 1.37 -27.50
C VAL A 117 12.69 0.85 -28.93
N ASN A 118 11.77 -0.10 -29.09
CA ASN A 118 11.41 -0.63 -30.41
C ASN A 118 10.78 0.48 -31.28
N LEU A 119 9.90 1.31 -30.71
CA LEU A 119 9.31 2.44 -31.40
C LEU A 119 10.35 3.49 -31.78
N GLN A 120 11.27 3.84 -30.89
CA GLN A 120 12.37 4.77 -31.15
C GLN A 120 13.23 4.27 -32.32
N THR A 121 13.54 2.98 -32.36
CA THR A 121 14.28 2.36 -33.46
C THR A 121 13.53 2.46 -34.79
N ALA A 122 12.22 2.20 -34.78
CA ALA A 122 11.38 2.31 -35.97
C ALA A 122 11.29 3.75 -36.49
N VAL A 123 11.12 4.73 -35.60
CA VAL A 123 11.07 6.16 -35.94
C VAL A 123 12.43 6.63 -36.46
N ALA A 124 13.54 6.23 -35.85
CA ALA A 124 14.88 6.59 -36.33
C ALA A 124 15.14 6.06 -37.75
N SER A 125 14.70 4.82 -38.04
CA SER A 125 14.79 4.25 -39.38
C SER A 125 13.90 4.99 -40.39
N SER A 126 12.71 5.42 -39.98
CA SER A 126 11.80 6.23 -40.82
C SER A 126 12.38 7.61 -41.13
N LEU A 127 12.93 8.27 -40.11
CA LEU A 127 13.59 9.57 -40.23
C LEU A 127 14.75 9.51 -41.21
N GLU A 128 15.58 8.47 -41.16
CA GLU A 128 16.68 8.31 -42.10
C GLU A 128 16.19 8.15 -43.54
N ARG A 129 15.15 7.35 -43.77
CA ARG A 129 14.53 7.23 -45.10
C ARG A 129 13.95 8.56 -45.57
N ASN A 130 13.28 9.31 -44.70
CA ASN A 130 12.69 10.60 -45.02
C ASN A 130 13.75 11.67 -45.32
N ARG A 131 14.85 11.70 -44.56
CA ARG A 131 16.01 12.56 -44.82
C ARG A 131 16.67 12.24 -46.17
N GLN A 132 16.85 10.96 -46.48
CA GLN A 132 17.41 10.55 -47.76
C GLN A 132 16.46 10.91 -48.92
N ALA A 133 15.15 10.71 -48.75
CA ALA A 133 14.15 11.12 -49.74
C ALA A 133 14.15 12.64 -49.96
N LEU A 134 14.23 13.43 -48.88
CA LEU A 134 14.32 14.88 -48.94
C LEU A 134 15.57 15.33 -49.71
N HIS A 135 16.75 14.79 -49.38
CA HIS A 135 18.00 15.10 -50.07
C HIS A 135 17.95 14.72 -51.56
N ASN A 136 17.39 13.56 -51.91
CA ASN A 136 17.22 13.14 -53.30
C ASN A 136 16.28 14.09 -54.06
N LEU A 137 15.21 14.56 -53.39
CA LEU A 137 14.29 15.51 -53.98
C LEU A 137 14.97 16.86 -54.18
N GLU A 138 15.70 17.38 -53.19
CA GLU A 138 16.48 18.61 -53.30
C GLU A 138 17.51 18.55 -54.45
N ALA A 139 18.22 17.43 -54.61
CA ALA A 139 19.23 17.24 -55.65
C ALA A 139 18.66 17.16 -57.09
N SER A 140 17.37 16.84 -57.27
CA SER A 140 16.79 16.54 -58.58
C SER A 140 16.47 17.75 -59.49
N GLY A 141 16.88 18.98 -59.12
CA GLY A 141 16.80 20.17 -59.99
C GLY A 141 15.37 20.73 -60.26
N SER A 142 15.26 21.80 -61.06
CA SER A 142 14.03 22.62 -61.20
C SER A 142 12.74 21.79 -61.38
N GLY A 143 11.84 21.87 -60.39
CA GLY A 143 10.52 21.24 -60.44
C GLY A 143 9.45 22.19 -59.89
N GLY A 144 8.27 22.17 -60.50
CA GLY A 144 7.16 23.08 -60.19
C GLY A 144 6.47 22.85 -58.85
N LEU A 145 5.27 23.39 -58.70
CA LEU A 145 4.48 23.42 -57.46
C LEU A 145 4.39 22.06 -56.72
N GLU A 146 4.29 20.95 -57.44
CA GLU A 146 4.22 19.61 -56.85
C GLU A 146 5.49 19.22 -56.08
N ARG A 147 6.66 19.63 -56.57
CA ARG A 147 7.94 19.41 -55.91
C ARG A 147 8.05 20.25 -54.64
N GLU A 148 7.68 21.53 -54.71
CA GLU A 148 7.67 22.42 -53.54
C GLU A 148 6.76 21.88 -52.44
N LEU A 149 5.57 21.38 -52.80
CA LEU A 149 4.65 20.75 -51.86
C LEU A 149 5.23 19.46 -51.26
N ALA A 150 5.92 18.64 -52.07
CA ALA A 150 6.58 17.42 -51.58
C ALA A 150 7.74 17.74 -50.62
N LEU A 151 8.55 18.76 -50.91
CA LEU A 151 9.61 19.25 -50.01
C LEU A 151 9.02 19.71 -48.67
N ALA A 152 7.97 20.53 -48.71
CA ALA A 152 7.33 21.03 -47.50
C ALA A 152 6.79 19.89 -46.61
N ARG A 153 6.10 18.91 -47.21
CA ARG A 153 5.56 17.75 -46.46
C ARG A 153 6.66 16.86 -45.89
N LEU A 154 7.71 16.57 -46.66
CA LEU A 154 8.83 15.76 -46.17
C LEU A 154 9.59 16.47 -45.06
N SER A 155 9.81 17.77 -45.18
CA SER A 155 10.41 18.60 -44.12
C SER A 155 9.57 18.56 -42.83
N GLU A 156 8.25 18.66 -42.93
CA GLU A 156 7.35 18.54 -41.78
C GLU A 156 7.44 17.15 -41.12
N TYR A 157 7.48 16.08 -41.92
CA TYR A 157 7.65 14.72 -41.38
C TYR A 157 8.98 14.54 -40.67
N VAL A 158 10.08 15.04 -41.24
CA VAL A 158 11.41 15.01 -40.61
C VAL A 158 11.40 15.72 -39.26
N LEU A 159 10.90 16.96 -39.20
CA LEU A 159 10.82 17.73 -37.96
C LEU A 159 9.95 17.05 -36.90
N ARG A 160 8.81 16.47 -37.32
CA ARG A 160 7.92 15.73 -36.43
C ARG A 160 8.57 14.48 -35.87
N GLU A 161 9.27 13.71 -36.70
CA GLU A 161 9.97 12.49 -36.27
C GLU A 161 11.15 12.80 -35.35
N GLU A 162 11.90 13.88 -35.61
CA GLU A 162 12.95 14.38 -34.71
C GLU A 162 12.40 14.76 -33.34
N ALA A 163 11.30 15.51 -33.29
CA ALA A 163 10.63 15.86 -32.05
C ALA A 163 10.12 14.61 -31.31
N LEU A 164 9.59 13.62 -32.03
CA LEU A 164 9.14 12.36 -31.47
C LEU A 164 10.30 11.55 -30.87
N LEU A 165 11.47 11.50 -31.52
CA LEU A 165 12.65 10.82 -30.98
C LEU A 165 13.10 11.42 -29.64
N LEU A 166 13.05 12.74 -29.51
CA LEU A 166 13.36 13.42 -28.25
C LEU A 166 12.34 13.08 -27.16
N ASP A 167 11.04 13.09 -27.46
CA ASP A 167 9.99 12.68 -26.52
C ASP A 167 10.17 11.22 -26.07
N LEU A 168 10.45 10.32 -27.01
CA LEU A 168 10.70 8.91 -26.69
C LEU A 168 11.93 8.73 -25.80
N ALA A 169 13.02 9.45 -26.05
CA ALA A 169 14.22 9.41 -25.22
C ALA A 169 13.93 9.87 -23.78
N ASN A 170 13.20 10.97 -23.60
CA ASN A 170 12.80 11.46 -22.29
C ASN A 170 11.92 10.45 -21.54
N ARG A 171 10.94 9.84 -22.23
CA ARG A 171 10.08 8.80 -21.64
C ARG A 171 10.86 7.56 -21.21
N ILE A 172 11.82 7.11 -22.03
CA ILE A 172 12.69 5.98 -21.69
C ILE A 172 13.52 6.31 -20.44
N GLN A 173 14.11 7.51 -20.38
CA GLN A 173 14.88 7.97 -19.23
C GLN A 173 14.02 8.04 -17.96
N ASP A 174 12.79 8.54 -18.05
CA ASP A 174 11.84 8.56 -16.92
C ASP A 174 11.54 7.16 -16.39
N ILE A 175 11.38 6.18 -17.27
CA ILE A 175 11.19 4.78 -16.87
C ILE A 175 12.47 4.22 -16.22
N ASP A 176 13.65 4.54 -16.74
CA ASP A 176 14.92 4.11 -16.15
C ASP A 176 15.12 4.67 -14.73
N LEU A 177 14.75 5.92 -14.50
CA LEU A 177 14.76 6.52 -13.16
C LEU A 177 13.78 5.81 -12.21
N LYS A 178 12.60 5.44 -12.70
CA LYS A 178 11.62 4.66 -11.91
C LYS A 178 12.16 3.27 -11.56
N LEU A 179 12.71 2.55 -12.54
CA LEU A 179 13.29 1.21 -12.32
C LEU A 179 14.47 1.24 -11.35
N GLY A 180 15.37 2.22 -11.47
CA GLY A 180 16.52 2.37 -10.58
C GLY A 180 16.18 2.82 -9.15
N GLY A 181 14.98 3.35 -8.93
CA GLY A 181 14.52 3.87 -7.63
C GLY A 181 13.72 2.90 -6.77
N VAL A 182 13.46 1.68 -7.23
CA VAL A 182 12.55 0.73 -6.55
C VAL A 182 13.21 0.06 -5.35
N VAL A 183 12.54 0.14 -4.20
CA VAL A 183 12.89 -0.60 -2.99
C VAL A 183 11.78 -1.61 -2.70
N ARG A 184 12.17 -2.87 -2.48
CA ARG A 184 11.22 -3.98 -2.32
C ARG A 184 10.62 -4.00 -0.92
N PRO A 185 9.37 -4.48 -0.76
CA PRO A 185 8.76 -4.65 0.55
C PRO A 185 9.53 -5.64 1.42
N GLU A 186 9.64 -5.36 2.71
CA GLU A 186 10.34 -6.19 3.69
C GLU A 186 9.78 -6.05 5.11
N VAL A 187 10.09 -7.02 5.97
CA VAL A 187 9.77 -6.94 7.40
C VAL A 187 10.85 -6.10 8.08
N LEU A 188 10.47 -4.98 8.71
CA LEU A 188 11.41 -4.15 9.46
C LEU A 188 11.61 -4.67 10.87
N GLU A 189 10.52 -5.02 11.53
CA GLU A 189 10.55 -5.44 12.93
C GLU A 189 9.41 -6.44 13.20
N THR A 190 9.68 -7.45 14.01
CA THR A 190 8.65 -8.31 14.60
C THR A 190 8.96 -8.46 16.08
N SER A 191 8.09 -7.93 16.93
CA SER A 191 8.23 -8.07 18.37
C SER A 191 7.66 -9.41 18.81
N PRO A 192 8.36 -10.20 19.64
CA PRO A 192 7.77 -11.40 20.25
C PRO A 192 6.55 -11.02 21.09
N PRO A 193 5.57 -11.92 21.28
CA PRO A 193 4.33 -11.57 21.94
C PRO A 193 4.62 -11.12 23.37
N LEU A 194 4.27 -9.86 23.66
CA LEU A 194 4.48 -9.29 24.99
C LEU A 194 3.60 -10.02 26.00
N SER A 195 4.17 -10.28 27.18
CA SER A 195 3.48 -10.91 28.32
C SER A 195 2.14 -10.25 28.60
N ALA A 196 1.16 -11.05 29.04
CA ALA A 196 -0.24 -10.67 29.15
C ALA A 196 -0.45 -9.24 29.68
N SER A 197 -1.01 -8.36 28.86
CA SER A 197 -1.43 -7.03 29.31
C SER A 197 -2.62 -7.21 30.25
N SER A 198 -2.35 -7.30 31.55
CA SER A 198 -3.38 -7.02 32.55
C SER A 198 -3.73 -5.55 32.34
N ARG A 199 -4.96 -5.29 31.89
CA ARG A 199 -5.51 -3.94 31.73
C ARG A 199 -5.16 -3.14 32.99
N ARG A 200 -4.34 -2.09 32.88
CA ARG A 200 -3.79 -1.33 34.03
C ARG A 200 -4.88 -1.12 35.11
N PRO A 201 -4.72 -1.67 36.34
CA PRO A 201 -5.75 -1.61 37.38
C PRO A 201 -6.08 -0.17 37.82
N GLU A 202 -5.20 0.79 37.54
CA GLU A 202 -5.36 2.20 37.88
C GLU A 202 -6.58 2.87 37.21
N VAL A 203 -6.99 2.41 36.02
CA VAL A 203 -8.09 3.06 35.27
C VAL A 203 -9.47 2.64 35.82
N TYR A 204 -9.59 1.44 36.38
CA TYR A 204 -10.86 0.92 36.91
C TYR A 204 -11.11 1.28 38.37
N ALA A 205 -10.05 1.46 39.17
CA ALA A 205 -10.18 2.01 40.52
C ALA A 205 -10.74 3.45 40.49
N GLY A 206 -10.29 4.26 39.52
CA GLY A 206 -10.81 5.62 39.30
C GLY A 206 -12.28 5.64 38.84
N ALA A 207 -12.67 4.80 37.89
CA ALA A 207 -14.05 4.74 37.39
C ALA A 207 -15.04 4.20 38.44
N GLY A 208 -14.63 3.22 39.26
CA GLY A 208 -15.45 2.68 40.35
C GLY A 208 -15.70 3.69 41.48
N ALA A 209 -14.68 4.50 41.83
CA ALA A 209 -14.82 5.56 42.81
C ALA A 209 -15.76 6.68 42.35
N ILE A 210 -15.71 7.03 41.06
CA ILE A 210 -16.60 8.04 40.46
C ILE A 210 -18.06 7.54 40.46
N PHE A 211 -18.30 6.29 40.04
CA PHE A 211 -19.65 5.71 40.10
C PHE A 211 -20.18 5.59 41.54
N GLY A 212 -19.33 5.20 42.49
CA GLY A 212 -19.71 5.14 43.91
C GLY A 212 -20.06 6.51 44.49
N PHE A 213 -19.32 7.56 44.12
CA PHE A 213 -19.58 8.93 44.55
C PHE A 213 -20.92 9.46 44.00
N PHE A 214 -21.20 9.28 42.70
CA PHE A 214 -22.47 9.72 42.11
C PHE A 214 -23.68 8.95 42.67
N LEU A 215 -23.54 7.64 42.92
CA LEU A 215 -24.61 6.85 43.53
C LEU A 215 -24.88 7.28 44.98
N GLY A 216 -23.82 7.60 45.74
CA GLY A 216 -23.94 8.10 47.11
C GLY A 216 -24.60 9.47 47.19
N VAL A 217 -24.22 10.41 46.30
CA VAL A 217 -24.85 11.75 46.22
C VAL A 217 -26.33 11.64 45.82
N PHE A 218 -26.66 10.74 44.88
CA PHE A 218 -28.05 10.54 44.44
C PHE A 218 -28.92 9.97 45.57
N LEU A 219 -28.40 9.00 46.35
CA LEU A 219 -29.10 8.46 47.52
C LEU A 219 -29.25 9.48 48.64
N ALA A 220 -28.23 10.30 48.91
CA ALA A 220 -28.32 11.36 49.92
C ALA A 220 -29.38 12.42 49.54
N LEU A 221 -29.43 12.83 48.27
CA LEU A 221 -30.46 13.74 47.76
C LEU A 221 -31.86 13.13 47.82
N ALA A 222 -32.02 11.84 47.52
CA ALA A 222 -33.31 11.17 47.61
C ALA A 222 -33.84 11.11 49.05
N VAL A 223 -32.95 10.89 50.04
CA VAL A 223 -33.31 10.92 51.46
C VAL A 223 -33.68 12.34 51.91
N GLU A 224 -32.93 13.34 51.48
CA GLU A 224 -33.18 14.74 51.85
C GLU A 224 -34.49 15.27 51.24
N ILE A 225 -34.76 14.98 49.97
CA ILE A 225 -36.02 15.34 49.29
C ILE A 225 -37.21 14.66 49.96
N ARG A 226 -37.08 13.39 50.37
CA ARG A 226 -38.12 12.70 51.12
C ARG A 226 -38.41 13.36 52.47
N ARG A 227 -37.35 13.78 53.20
CA ARG A 227 -37.50 14.56 54.44
C ARG A 227 -38.18 15.90 54.24
N TYR A 228 -37.91 16.59 53.11
CA TYR A 228 -38.57 17.85 52.77
C TYR A 228 -40.02 17.69 52.29
N LEU A 229 -40.42 16.51 51.81
CA LEU A 229 -41.80 16.23 51.39
C LEU A 229 -42.68 15.63 52.51
N GLU A 230 -42.06 15.10 53.57
CA GLU A 230 -42.75 14.59 54.77
C GLU A 230 -42.78 15.63 55.93
N ALA A 231 -42.26 16.84 55.72
CA ALA A 231 -42.34 17.99 56.63
C ALA A 231 -43.35 19.04 56.13
#